data_AF-A0A970CIE0-F1
#
_entry.id   AF-A0A970CIE0-F1
#
_cell.length_a   1.000
_cell.length_b   1.000
_cell.length_c   1.000
_cell.angle_alpha   90.00
_cell.angle_beta   90.00
_cell.angle_gamma   90.00
#
_symmetry.space_group_name_H-M   'P 1'
#
loop_
_entity.id
_entity.type
_entity.pdbx_description
1 polymer ?
#
loop_
_entity_poly.entity_id
_entity_poly.type
_entity_poly.pdbx_seq_one_letter_code
_entity_poly.pdbx_strand_id
1 'polypeptide(L)'
;MTSNPMIVASCSVTIAVLISYGYLYFSEKKPYILTWILSLSLLLIAYLSRIVIIETGREYPILLIVNYTSTIAGYWLIFKGINLFFGKNYRLFWNIGAGLLALVYSILTVLELRVDIILLASVGYTAALLVKSGFTCLHASSPKTSIRMSLGYTFFIWAMVSLVYPLCHMLKRVPTSYGYLLIGIVGLIGFISIQAMYFQHGFGK
;
A
#
# COMPACT_ATOMS: atom_id res chain seq x y z
N MET A 1 28.27 4.10 -0.45
CA MET A 1 27.17 3.51 -1.24
C MET A 1 26.05 4.53 -1.25
N THR A 2 25.58 4.95 -2.41
CA THR A 2 24.56 6.01 -2.53
C THR A 2 23.18 5.40 -2.39
N SER A 3 22.38 5.91 -1.45
CA SER A 3 20.94 5.68 -1.34
C SER A 3 20.30 5.64 -2.72
N ASN A 4 19.56 4.55 -3.00
CA ASN A 4 18.94 4.35 -4.30
C ASN A 4 17.98 5.54 -4.54
N PRO A 5 18.25 6.41 -5.53
CA PRO A 5 17.56 7.70 -5.69
C PRO A 5 16.04 7.52 -5.83
N MET A 6 15.61 6.35 -6.30
CA MET A 6 14.20 5.97 -6.44
C MET A 6 13.47 5.82 -5.10
N ILE A 7 14.14 5.30 -4.06
CA ILE A 7 13.53 5.13 -2.73
C ILE A 7 13.43 6.48 -2.03
N VAL A 8 14.46 7.33 -2.17
CA VAL A 8 14.45 8.71 -1.66
C VAL A 8 13.32 9.52 -2.31
N ALA A 9 13.17 9.45 -3.63
CA ALA A 9 12.07 10.08 -4.34
C ALA A 9 10.70 9.59 -3.84
N SER A 10 10.56 8.28 -3.60
CA SER A 10 9.33 7.68 -3.05
C SER A 10 9.01 8.22 -1.65
N CYS A 11 10.01 8.41 -0.78
CA CYS A 11 9.84 9.04 0.53
C CYS A 11 9.38 10.50 0.40
N SER A 12 10.05 11.31 -0.42
CA SER A 12 9.70 12.73 -0.61
C SER A 12 8.26 12.89 -1.12
N VAL A 13 7.87 12.09 -2.10
CA VAL A 13 6.51 12.07 -2.63
C VAL A 13 5.51 11.63 -1.55
N THR A 14 5.80 10.57 -0.80
CA THR A 14 4.91 10.09 0.27
C THR A 14 4.70 11.16 1.34
N ILE A 15 5.75 11.91 1.70
CA ILE A 15 5.67 13.04 2.63
C ILE A 15 4.78 14.16 2.08
N ALA A 16 4.95 14.52 0.81
CA ALA A 16 4.10 15.55 0.18
C ALA A 16 2.62 15.15 0.20
N VAL A 17 2.30 13.89 -0.12
CA VAL A 17 0.93 13.36 -0.05
C VAL A 17 0.43 13.34 1.40
N LEU A 18 1.25 12.94 2.37
CA LEU A 18 0.90 12.98 3.79
C LEU A 18 0.52 14.37 4.27
N ILE A 19 1.27 15.41 3.88
CA ILE A 19 0.96 16.81 4.23
C ILE A 19 -0.40 17.18 3.65
N SER A 20 -0.65 16.83 2.39
CA SER A 20 -1.92 17.13 1.71
C SER A 20 -3.12 16.45 2.38
N TYR A 21 -3.00 15.16 2.71
CA TYR A 21 -4.03 14.42 3.44
C TYR A 21 -4.18 14.91 4.88
N GLY A 22 -3.09 15.31 5.53
CA GLY A 22 -3.09 15.87 6.88
C GLY A 22 -3.91 17.16 6.95
N TYR A 23 -3.74 18.05 5.96
CA TYR A 23 -4.57 19.25 5.83
C TYR A 23 -6.06 18.90 5.66
N LEU A 24 -6.37 17.95 4.78
CA LEU A 24 -7.75 17.48 4.57
C LEU A 24 -8.37 16.90 5.85
N TYR A 25 -7.61 16.12 6.61
CA TYR A 25 -8.10 15.55 7.86
C TYR A 25 -8.35 16.61 8.93
N PHE A 26 -7.46 17.60 9.03
CA PHE A 26 -7.67 18.70 9.97
C PHE A 26 -8.93 19.51 9.64
N SER A 27 -9.22 19.69 8.34
CA SER A 27 -10.40 20.40 7.86
C SER A 27 -11.70 19.63 8.10
N GLU A 28 -11.78 18.35 7.70
CA GLU A 28 -13.06 17.63 7.69
C GLU A 28 -13.23 16.52 8.73
N LYS A 29 -12.14 16.07 9.38
CA LYS A 29 -12.13 15.04 10.43
C LYS A 29 -12.83 13.72 10.04
N LYS A 30 -12.78 13.34 8.75
CA LYS A 30 -13.42 12.11 8.26
C LYS A 30 -12.58 10.86 8.59
N PRO A 31 -13.21 9.74 8.98
CA PRO A 31 -12.49 8.53 9.42
C PRO A 31 -11.74 7.83 8.28
N TYR A 32 -12.23 7.89 7.03
CA TYR A 32 -11.53 7.31 5.88
C TYR A 32 -10.25 8.08 5.53
N ILE A 33 -10.20 9.41 5.75
CA ILE A 33 -8.99 10.22 5.54
C ILE A 33 -7.92 9.84 6.56
N LEU A 34 -8.31 9.70 7.84
CA LEU A 34 -7.39 9.21 8.87
C LEU A 34 -6.81 7.83 8.50
N THR A 35 -7.66 6.95 7.99
CA THR A 35 -7.25 5.60 7.56
C THR A 35 -6.21 5.68 6.44
N TRP A 36 -6.39 6.57 5.47
CA TRP A 36 -5.42 6.80 4.39
C TRP A 36 -4.12 7.45 4.86
N ILE A 37 -4.17 8.39 5.81
CA ILE A 37 -2.97 8.96 6.45
C ILE A 37 -2.18 7.86 7.15
N LEU A 38 -2.83 7.05 7.97
CA LEU A 38 -2.18 5.94 8.67
C LEU A 38 -1.56 4.95 7.68
N SER A 39 -2.25 4.66 6.56
CA SER A 39 -1.67 3.85 5.48
C SER A 39 -0.38 4.44 4.94
N LEU A 40 -0.39 5.73 4.58
CA LEU A 40 0.78 6.41 4.02
C LEU A 40 1.94 6.45 5.02
N SER A 41 1.66 6.69 6.30
CA SER A 41 2.66 6.67 7.37
C SER A 41 3.32 5.30 7.52
N LEU A 42 2.54 4.22 7.48
CA LEU A 42 3.09 2.86 7.54
C LEU A 42 3.91 2.52 6.29
N LEU A 43 3.45 2.91 5.10
CA LEU A 43 4.24 2.74 3.88
C LEU A 43 5.54 3.56 3.92
N LEU A 44 5.53 4.77 4.50
CA LEU A 44 6.74 5.56 4.71
C LEU A 44 7.71 4.86 5.67
N ILE A 45 7.22 4.29 6.78
CA ILE A 45 8.04 3.48 7.71
C ILE A 45 8.63 2.27 6.99
N ALA A 46 7.86 1.62 6.11
CA ALA A 46 8.39 0.55 5.27
C ALA A 46 9.51 1.06 4.33
N TYR A 47 9.37 2.21 3.69
CA TYR A 47 10.44 2.74 2.85
C TYR A 47 11.68 3.10 3.67
N LEU A 48 11.53 3.75 4.83
CA LEU A 48 12.64 4.11 5.71
C LEU A 48 13.41 2.87 6.21
N SER A 49 12.70 1.84 6.67
CA SER A 49 13.35 0.56 7.06
C SER A 49 14.12 -0.06 5.90
N ARG A 50 13.59 0.00 4.67
CA ARG A 50 14.26 -0.52 3.46
C ARG A 50 15.52 0.28 3.12
N ILE A 51 15.50 1.61 3.27
CA ILE A 51 16.69 2.46 3.10
C ILE A 51 17.79 2.02 4.08
N VAL A 52 17.45 1.85 5.36
CA VAL A 52 18.44 1.47 6.39
C VAL A 52 19.06 0.10 6.08
N ILE A 53 18.25 -0.88 5.67
CA ILE A 53 18.75 -2.21 5.27
C ILE A 53 19.74 -2.11 4.10
N ILE A 54 19.40 -1.32 3.07
CA ILE A 54 20.24 -1.16 1.88
C ILE A 54 21.55 -0.41 2.20
N GLU A 55 21.48 0.67 2.97
CA GLU A 55 22.65 1.49 3.34
C GLU A 55 23.62 0.75 4.26
N THR A 56 23.09 -0.01 5.22
CA THR A 56 23.93 -0.78 6.15
C THR A 56 24.43 -2.10 5.59
N GLY A 57 23.81 -2.59 4.51
CA GLY A 57 24.08 -3.91 3.94
C GLY A 57 23.78 -5.07 4.90
N ARG A 58 23.05 -4.81 6.00
CA ARG A 58 22.73 -5.78 7.05
C ARG A 58 21.23 -5.92 7.22
N GLU A 59 20.77 -7.16 7.22
CA GLU A 59 19.37 -7.52 7.40
C GLU A 59 19.07 -7.75 8.89
N TYR A 60 18.85 -6.68 9.65
CA TYR A 60 18.45 -6.81 11.05
C TYR A 60 17.01 -7.35 11.13
N PRO A 61 16.74 -8.40 11.93
CA PRO A 61 15.41 -9.01 12.06
C PRO A 61 14.31 -7.98 12.37
N ILE A 62 14.59 -7.02 13.24
CA ILE A 62 13.66 -5.96 13.60
C ILE A 62 13.28 -5.08 12.40
N LEU A 63 14.23 -4.74 11.53
CA LEU A 63 13.96 -3.92 10.35
C LEU A 63 13.18 -4.68 9.31
N LEU A 64 13.43 -5.99 9.15
CA LEU A 64 12.64 -6.86 8.27
C LEU A 64 11.19 -6.96 8.75
N ILE A 65 10.99 -7.16 10.05
CA ILE A 65 9.65 -7.22 10.66
C ILE A 65 8.92 -5.89 10.48
N VAL A 66 9.57 -4.76 10.80
CA VAL A 66 8.99 -3.42 10.62
C VAL A 66 8.65 -3.15 9.16
N ASN A 67 9.53 -3.52 8.22
CA ASN A 67 9.29 -3.36 6.79
C ASN A 67 8.03 -4.11 6.35
N TYR A 68 7.98 -5.39 6.70
CA TYR A 68 6.93 -6.30 6.26
C TYR A 68 5.58 -5.97 6.89
N THR A 69 5.54 -5.82 8.22
CA THR A 69 4.30 -5.55 8.95
C THR A 69 3.70 -4.21 8.57
N SER A 70 4.53 -3.16 8.41
CA SER A 70 4.07 -1.85 7.96
C SER A 70 3.55 -1.89 6.52
N THR A 71 4.16 -2.70 5.65
CA THR A 71 3.68 -2.88 4.28
C THR A 71 2.29 -3.53 4.27
N ILE A 72 2.10 -4.66 4.97
CA ILE A 72 0.81 -5.36 5.02
C ILE A 72 -0.27 -4.48 5.65
N ALA A 73 0.04 -3.87 6.79
CA ALA A 73 -0.90 -3.00 7.49
C ALA A 73 -1.24 -1.76 6.65
N GLY A 74 -0.27 -1.20 5.93
CA GLY A 74 -0.49 -0.12 4.96
C GLY A 74 -1.53 -0.50 3.91
N TYR A 75 -1.30 -1.57 3.14
CA TYR A 75 -2.24 -2.02 2.11
C TYR A 75 -3.62 -2.39 2.67
N TRP A 76 -3.67 -3.00 3.86
CA TRP A 76 -4.94 -3.27 4.53
C TRP A 76 -5.70 -1.98 4.88
N LEU A 77 -5.01 -0.94 5.34
CA LEU A 77 -5.61 0.37 5.61
C LEU A 77 -6.10 1.06 4.32
N ILE A 78 -5.41 0.93 3.18
CA ILE A 78 -5.92 1.41 1.88
C ILE A 78 -7.28 0.78 1.61
N PHE A 79 -7.36 -0.55 1.65
CA PHE A 79 -8.59 -1.30 1.43
C PHE A 79 -9.70 -0.89 2.41
N LYS A 80 -9.37 -0.80 3.70
CA LYS A 80 -10.31 -0.37 4.74
C LYS A 80 -10.82 1.05 4.48
N GLY A 81 -9.94 1.99 4.11
CA GLY A 81 -10.28 3.38 3.82
C GLY A 81 -11.22 3.50 2.61
N ILE A 82 -10.98 2.73 1.55
CA ILE A 82 -11.87 2.68 0.37
C ILE A 82 -13.27 2.15 0.75
N ASN A 83 -13.35 1.06 1.51
CA ASN A 83 -14.64 0.54 1.94
C ASN A 83 -15.39 1.52 2.85
N LEU A 84 -14.68 2.19 3.78
CA LEU A 84 -15.27 3.23 4.62
C LEU A 84 -15.78 4.41 3.80
N PHE A 85 -15.02 4.85 2.79
CA PHE A 85 -15.43 5.95 1.91
C PHE A 85 -16.74 5.63 1.16
N PHE A 86 -16.89 4.39 0.67
CA PHE A 86 -18.10 3.96 -0.04
C PHE A 86 -19.19 3.37 0.87
N GLY A 87 -19.03 3.45 2.21
CA GLY A 87 -20.00 2.89 3.16
C GLY A 87 -20.23 1.38 3.01
N LYS A 88 -19.21 0.64 2.57
CA LYS A 88 -19.27 -0.82 2.40
C LYS A 88 -18.73 -1.52 3.64
N ASN A 89 -19.42 -2.57 4.07
CA ASN A 89 -18.90 -3.47 5.08
C ASN A 89 -17.82 -4.36 4.47
N TYR A 90 -16.67 -4.43 5.14
CA TYR A 90 -15.61 -5.37 4.82
C TYR A 90 -15.67 -6.58 5.75
N ARG A 91 -15.41 -7.76 5.22
CA ARG A 91 -15.48 -9.02 5.98
C ARG A 91 -14.34 -9.12 6.98
N LEU A 92 -14.62 -9.68 8.17
CA LEU A 92 -13.64 -9.93 9.24
C LEU A 92 -12.41 -10.72 8.76
N PHE A 93 -12.62 -11.60 7.76
CA PHE A 93 -11.56 -12.38 7.10
C PHE A 93 -10.34 -11.55 6.72
N TRP A 94 -10.52 -10.34 6.19
CA TRP A 94 -9.41 -9.48 5.79
C TRP A 94 -8.60 -8.99 6.99
N ASN A 95 -9.25 -8.68 8.12
CA ASN A 95 -8.52 -8.26 9.33
C ASN A 95 -7.69 -9.42 9.89
N ILE A 96 -8.27 -10.62 9.92
CA ILE A 96 -7.59 -11.84 10.38
C ILE A 96 -6.40 -12.14 9.47
N GLY A 97 -6.57 -12.03 8.15
CA GLY A 97 -5.50 -12.26 7.18
C GLY A 97 -4.30 -11.35 7.39
N ALA A 98 -4.52 -10.04 7.54
CA ALA A 98 -3.44 -9.09 7.82
C ALA A 98 -2.70 -9.40 9.13
N GLY A 99 -3.44 -9.66 10.21
CA GLY A 99 -2.87 -9.98 11.52
C GLY A 99 -2.09 -11.30 11.53
N LEU A 100 -2.65 -12.35 10.92
CA LEU A 100 -2.03 -13.67 10.84
C LEU A 100 -0.72 -13.63 10.05
N LEU A 101 -0.71 -12.98 8.87
CA LEU A 101 0.49 -12.85 8.06
C LEU A 101 1.59 -12.07 8.79
N ALA A 102 1.23 -10.93 9.40
CA ALA A 102 2.14 -10.13 10.22
C ALA A 102 2.77 -10.95 11.36
N LEU A 103 1.94 -11.67 12.12
CA LEU A 103 2.37 -12.45 13.28
C LEU A 103 3.24 -13.64 12.87
N VAL A 104 2.81 -14.43 11.89
CA VAL A 104 3.56 -15.61 11.43
C VAL A 104 4.91 -15.18 10.85
N TYR A 105 4.96 -14.13 10.02
CA TYR A 105 6.23 -13.61 9.51
C TYR A 105 7.17 -13.17 10.63
N SER A 106 6.64 -12.46 11.63
CA SER A 106 7.43 -11.97 12.77
C SER A 106 8.05 -13.14 13.54
N ILE A 107 7.26 -14.18 13.83
CA ILE A 107 7.75 -15.39 14.50
C ILE A 107 8.84 -16.08 13.67
N LEU A 108 8.59 -16.33 12.38
CA LEU A 108 9.56 -16.99 11.52
C LEU A 108 10.86 -16.18 11.38
N THR A 109 10.76 -14.85 11.31
CA THR A 109 11.93 -13.97 11.21
C THR A 109 12.76 -13.99 12.49
N VAL A 110 12.12 -13.99 13.67
CA VAL A 110 12.82 -14.09 14.97
C VAL A 110 13.49 -15.46 15.13
N LEU A 111 12.87 -16.52 14.62
CA LEU A 111 13.40 -17.88 14.65
C LEU A 111 14.40 -18.18 13.50
N GLU A 112 14.73 -17.20 12.67
CA GLU A 112 15.61 -17.34 11.50
C GLU A 112 15.18 -18.47 10.53
N LEU A 113 13.87 -18.71 10.45
CA LEU A 113 13.28 -19.71 9.55
C LEU A 113 12.99 -19.13 8.18
N ARG A 114 12.88 -20.00 7.16
CA ARG A 114 12.53 -19.58 5.80
C ARG A 114 11.15 -18.93 5.74
N VAL A 115 11.10 -17.70 5.21
CA VAL A 115 9.89 -16.87 5.11
C VAL A 115 9.27 -16.83 3.71
N ASP A 116 9.85 -17.50 2.72
CA ASP A 116 9.48 -17.39 1.30
C ASP A 116 7.99 -17.61 1.04
N ILE A 117 7.41 -18.65 1.65
CA ILE A 117 6.00 -19.01 1.49
C ILE A 117 5.10 -17.90 2.05
N ILE A 118 5.46 -17.34 3.20
CA ILE A 118 4.70 -16.26 3.84
C ILE A 118 4.82 -14.97 3.03
N LEU A 119 6.01 -14.66 2.51
CA LEU A 119 6.21 -13.54 1.60
C LEU A 119 5.32 -13.67 0.35
N LEU A 120 5.29 -14.84 -0.27
CA LEU A 120 4.44 -15.10 -1.44
C LEU A 120 2.94 -15.00 -1.12
N ALA A 121 2.51 -15.57 0.01
CA ALA A 121 1.14 -15.46 0.48
C ALA A 121 0.74 -14.00 0.73
N SER A 122 1.69 -13.19 1.22
CA SER A 122 1.48 -11.76 1.48
C SER A 122 1.30 -10.95 0.21
N VAL A 123 2.08 -11.27 -0.83
CA VAL A 123 1.92 -10.67 -2.16
C VAL A 123 0.54 -11.01 -2.74
N GLY A 124 0.12 -12.27 -2.64
CA GLY A 124 -1.22 -12.68 -3.04
C GLY A 124 -2.32 -11.94 -2.27
N TYR A 125 -2.13 -11.81 -0.96
CA TYR A 125 -3.05 -11.09 -0.08
C TYR A 125 -3.16 -9.59 -0.41
N THR A 126 -2.05 -8.88 -0.56
CA THR A 126 -2.05 -7.45 -0.91
C THR A 126 -2.66 -7.21 -2.28
N ALA A 127 -2.37 -8.05 -3.27
CA ALA A 127 -2.99 -7.97 -4.58
C ALA A 127 -4.50 -8.23 -4.51
N ALA A 128 -4.95 -9.19 -3.70
CA ALA A 128 -6.38 -9.44 -3.49
C ALA A 128 -7.10 -8.25 -2.84
N LEU A 129 -6.47 -7.57 -1.87
CA LEU A 129 -6.99 -6.33 -1.28
C LEU A 129 -7.15 -5.21 -2.32
N LEU A 130 -6.15 -5.03 -3.18
CA LEU A 130 -6.16 -4.02 -4.25
C LEU A 130 -7.24 -4.34 -5.28
N VAL A 131 -7.31 -5.59 -5.77
CA VAL A 131 -8.37 -6.07 -6.67
C VAL A 131 -9.75 -5.83 -6.07
N LYS A 132 -9.93 -6.13 -4.78
CA LYS A 132 -11.21 -5.91 -4.10
C LYS A 132 -11.54 -4.43 -3.98
N SER A 133 -10.56 -3.58 -3.71
CA SER A 133 -10.71 -2.12 -3.72
C SER A 133 -11.13 -1.61 -5.10
N GLY A 134 -10.50 -2.13 -6.17
CA GLY A 134 -10.87 -1.83 -7.55
C GLY A 134 -12.32 -2.20 -7.87
N PHE A 135 -12.75 -3.40 -7.47
CA PHE A 135 -14.16 -3.81 -7.60
C PHE A 135 -15.10 -2.89 -6.83
N THR A 136 -14.76 -2.51 -5.60
CA THR A 136 -15.56 -1.57 -4.80
C THR A 136 -15.71 -0.23 -5.51
N CYS A 137 -14.64 0.31 -6.10
CA CYS A 137 -14.70 1.55 -6.88
C CYS A 137 -15.61 1.42 -8.11
N LEU A 138 -15.46 0.36 -8.90
CA LEU A 138 -16.24 0.19 -10.14
C LEU A 138 -17.75 -0.04 -9.86
N HIS A 139 -18.08 -0.74 -8.79
CA HIS A 139 -19.46 -1.12 -8.45
C HIS A 139 -20.13 -0.19 -7.43
N ALA A 140 -19.47 0.90 -7.02
CA ALA A 140 -20.09 1.87 -6.13
C ALA A 140 -21.29 2.55 -6.80
N SER A 141 -22.35 2.79 -6.05
CA SER A 141 -23.56 3.46 -6.54
C SER A 141 -23.33 4.96 -6.82
N SER A 142 -22.42 5.59 -6.06
CA SER A 142 -22.07 7.01 -6.17
C SER A 142 -20.64 7.24 -5.65
N PRO A 143 -19.87 8.21 -6.17
CA PRO A 143 -20.18 9.10 -7.30
C PRO A 143 -19.89 8.45 -8.66
N LYS A 144 -20.76 8.62 -9.67
CA LYS A 144 -20.58 8.05 -11.02
C LYS A 144 -19.64 8.92 -11.88
N THR A 145 -18.37 9.01 -11.49
CA THR A 145 -17.38 9.84 -12.20
C THR A 145 -16.34 9.01 -12.94
N SER A 146 -15.74 9.62 -13.97
CA SER A 146 -14.60 9.06 -14.70
C SER A 146 -13.39 8.82 -13.78
N ILE A 147 -13.18 9.68 -12.78
CA ILE A 147 -12.10 9.54 -11.78
C ILE A 147 -12.29 8.26 -10.98
N ARG A 148 -13.51 7.92 -10.57
CA ARG A 148 -13.78 6.65 -9.85
C ARG A 148 -13.45 5.43 -10.71
N MET A 149 -13.81 5.46 -12.00
CA MET A 149 -13.48 4.38 -12.93
C MET A 149 -11.95 4.26 -13.09
N SER A 150 -11.27 5.39 -13.29
CA SER A 150 -9.80 5.46 -13.37
C SER A 150 -9.13 4.93 -12.10
N LEU A 151 -9.63 5.28 -10.92
CA LEU A 151 -9.15 4.77 -9.64
C LEU A 151 -9.33 3.25 -9.55
N GLY A 152 -10.48 2.73 -9.99
CA GLY A 152 -10.72 1.29 -10.08
C GLY A 152 -9.67 0.57 -10.92
N TYR A 153 -9.39 1.07 -12.13
CA TYR A 153 -8.34 0.54 -13.00
C TYR A 153 -6.95 0.68 -12.41
N THR A 154 -6.66 1.81 -11.77
CA THR A 154 -5.38 2.04 -11.06
C THR A 154 -5.16 0.96 -10.01
N PHE A 155 -6.18 0.56 -9.25
CA PHE A 155 -6.05 -0.54 -8.29
C PHE A 155 -5.76 -1.90 -8.94
N PHE A 156 -6.38 -2.22 -10.08
CA PHE A 156 -6.07 -3.44 -10.82
C PHE A 156 -4.63 -3.44 -11.36
N ILE A 157 -4.18 -2.32 -11.92
CA ILE A 157 -2.81 -2.14 -12.39
C ILE A 157 -1.85 -2.27 -11.19
N TRP A 158 -2.19 -1.67 -10.05
CA TRP A 158 -1.36 -1.76 -8.85
C TRP A 158 -1.25 -3.21 -8.35
N ALA A 159 -2.35 -3.95 -8.34
CA ALA A 159 -2.35 -5.36 -7.97
C ALA A 159 -1.47 -6.20 -8.91
N MET A 160 -1.62 -5.99 -10.22
CA MET A 160 -0.83 -6.66 -11.26
C MET A 160 0.67 -6.39 -11.06
N VAL A 161 1.07 -5.13 -10.94
CA VAL A 161 2.48 -4.77 -10.75
C VAL A 161 3.02 -5.34 -9.44
N SER A 162 2.22 -5.32 -8.37
CA SER A 162 2.61 -5.88 -7.06
C SER A 162 2.79 -7.40 -7.10
N LEU A 163 2.07 -8.12 -7.97
CA LEU A 163 2.23 -9.57 -8.20
C LEU A 163 3.38 -9.91 -9.13
N VAL A 164 3.48 -9.17 -10.24
CA VAL A 164 4.46 -9.44 -11.29
C VAL A 164 5.88 -9.14 -10.79
N TYR A 165 6.06 -8.12 -9.96
CA TYR A 165 7.39 -7.76 -9.44
C TYR A 165 8.08 -8.91 -8.67
N PRO A 166 7.47 -9.51 -7.63
CA PRO A 166 8.08 -10.62 -6.90
C PRO A 166 8.34 -11.85 -7.79
N LEU A 167 7.44 -12.12 -8.75
CA LEU A 167 7.62 -13.21 -9.72
C LEU A 167 8.80 -12.94 -10.66
N CYS A 168 8.91 -11.72 -11.20
CA CYS A 168 10.03 -11.30 -12.05
C CYS A 168 11.36 -11.28 -11.29
N HIS A 169 11.33 -10.92 -10.00
CA HIS A 169 12.48 -10.98 -9.10
C HIS A 169 12.94 -12.43 -8.91
N MET A 170 12.02 -13.36 -8.61
CA MET A 170 12.34 -14.78 -8.47
C MET A 170 12.89 -15.39 -9.77
N LEU A 171 12.39 -14.94 -10.93
CA LEU A 171 12.87 -15.36 -12.23
C LEU A 171 14.14 -14.62 -12.70
N LYS A 172 14.67 -13.66 -11.91
CA LYS A 172 15.82 -12.79 -12.24
C LYS A 172 15.72 -12.09 -13.60
N ARG A 173 14.51 -11.85 -14.12
CA ARG A 173 14.29 -11.30 -15.46
C ARG A 173 14.30 -9.77 -15.53
N VAL A 174 14.01 -9.09 -14.41
CA VAL A 174 13.88 -7.63 -14.36
C VAL A 174 14.70 -7.09 -13.20
N PRO A 175 15.49 -6.01 -13.39
CA PRO A 175 16.20 -5.37 -12.29
C PRO A 175 15.22 -4.87 -11.23
N THR A 176 15.55 -5.10 -9.97
CA THR A 176 14.66 -4.87 -8.83
C THR A 176 14.25 -3.41 -8.66
N SER A 177 15.12 -2.49 -9.08
CA SER A 177 14.89 -1.04 -9.10
C SER A 177 13.66 -0.62 -9.93
N TYR A 178 13.47 -1.19 -11.12
CA TYR A 178 12.35 -0.86 -12.00
C TYR A 178 11.01 -1.30 -11.41
N GLY A 179 10.98 -2.45 -10.73
CA GLY A 179 9.79 -2.94 -10.07
C GLY A 179 9.33 -2.04 -8.93
N TYR A 180 10.27 -1.62 -8.07
CA TYR A 180 9.96 -0.67 -6.99
C TYR A 180 9.47 0.68 -7.52
N LEU A 181 10.11 1.19 -8.57
CA LEU A 181 9.69 2.44 -9.21
C LEU A 181 8.26 2.33 -9.77
N LEU A 182 7.95 1.23 -10.48
CA LEU A 182 6.63 1.03 -11.07
C LEU A 182 5.54 0.90 -9.99
N ILE A 183 5.79 0.13 -8.92
CA ILE A 183 4.87 0.04 -7.77
C ILE A 183 4.67 1.43 -7.13
N GLY A 184 5.75 2.19 -6.95
CA GLY A 184 5.71 3.53 -6.37
C GLY A 184 4.91 4.53 -7.21
N ILE A 185 5.14 4.55 -8.53
CA ILE A 185 4.41 5.43 -9.47
C ILE A 185 2.93 5.10 -9.48
N VAL A 186 2.58 3.82 -9.60
CA VAL A 186 1.17 3.41 -9.62
C VAL A 186 0.50 3.70 -8.27
N GLY A 187 1.21 3.48 -7.16
CA GLY A 187 0.73 3.84 -5.83
C GLY A 187 0.48 5.35 -5.68
N LEU A 188 1.38 6.19 -6.17
CA LEU A 188 1.22 7.64 -6.20
C LEU A 188 -0.03 8.06 -6.99
N ILE A 189 -0.18 7.53 -8.21
CA ILE A 189 -1.36 7.78 -9.04
C ILE A 189 -2.63 7.34 -8.30
N GLY A 190 -2.58 6.21 -7.59
CA GLY A 190 -3.64 5.73 -6.73
C GLY A 190 -4.03 6.75 -5.66
N PHE A 191 -3.08 7.24 -4.86
CA PHE A 191 -3.36 8.20 -3.79
C PHE A 191 -3.83 9.57 -4.30
N ILE A 192 -3.29 10.06 -5.42
CA ILE A 192 -3.78 11.28 -6.06
C ILE A 192 -5.22 11.06 -6.56
N SER A 193 -5.51 9.91 -7.14
CA SER A 193 -6.85 9.57 -7.63
C SER A 193 -7.87 9.43 -6.48
N ILE A 194 -7.47 8.88 -5.34
CA ILE A 194 -8.30 8.83 -4.12
C ILE A 194 -8.64 10.26 -3.66
N GLN A 195 -7.65 11.15 -3.64
CA GLN A 195 -7.84 12.54 -3.23
C GLN A 195 -8.74 13.31 -4.21
N ALA A 196 -8.53 13.13 -5.52
CA ALA A 196 -9.37 13.73 -6.54
C ALA A 196 -10.82 13.22 -6.46
N MET A 197 -11.00 11.92 -6.23
CA MET A 197 -12.32 11.32 -6.01
C MET A 197 -13.01 11.91 -4.78
N TYR A 198 -12.27 12.12 -3.68
CA TYR A 198 -12.80 12.73 -2.47
C TYR A 198 -13.38 14.13 -2.73
N PHE A 199 -12.64 14.99 -3.43
CA PHE A 199 -13.14 16.33 -3.79
C PHE A 199 -14.39 16.26 -4.68
N GLN A 200 -14.43 15.35 -5.66
CA GLN A 200 -15.63 15.18 -6.48
C GLN A 200 -16.87 14.73 -5.69
N HIS A 201 -16.68 13.99 -4.60
CA HIS A 201 -17.78 13.62 -3.71
C HIS A 201 -18.21 14.78 -2.81
N GLY A 202 -17.28 15.61 -2.35
CA GLY A 202 -17.54 16.78 -1.50
C GLY A 202 -18.26 17.93 -2.23
N PHE A 203 -17.92 18.18 -3.50
CA PHE A 203 -18.57 19.23 -4.33
C PHE A 203 -19.87 18.78 -5.01
N GLY A 204 -20.27 17.51 -4.85
CA GLY A 204 -21.49 16.95 -5.42
C GLY A 204 -22.72 17.04 -4.50
N LYS A 205 -22.68 17.91 -3.49
CA LYS A 205 -23.79 18.22 -2.59
C LYS A 205 -24.15 19.68 -2.68
#